data_AF-A0A811SIF5-F1
#
_entry.id   AF-A0A811SIF5-F1
#
_cell.length_a   1.000
_cell.length_b   1.000
_cell.length_c   1.000
_cell.angle_alpha   90.00
_cell.angle_beta   90.00
_cell.angle_gamma   90.00
#
_symmetry.space_group_name_H-M   'P 1'
#
loop_
_entity.id
_entity.type
_entity.pdbx_description
1 polymer ?
#
loop_
_entity_poly.entity_id
_entity_poly.type
_entity_poly.pdbx_seq_one_letter_code
_entity_poly.pdbx_strand_id
1 'polypeptide(L)'
;MDAAAVAALDKEYAQMAGEGSAATVRALEKEVQELETEVNKLTSGPSRRQALESEKEVIIVNAQKYEAVAETWKTKLNESEQALGDLEKELEAKVSDVKATTAENRDLLGQVGAQPLNVSDVKRMHREMKVVEDDTASAEKGTSALEEKDWELETKLVTKLDDLERLAEQCNQAHKRLKSGIDIQYMIHAKGSSPAEMLGTYKTVLKQGHKDWWLTLTRTKGSVSQILKKHETYGEISEKRHQDARLKADKETQAVANALRELVDSMAEHKGFMGTIIAQRRKDLHEAEDYIASLAS
;
A
#
# COMPACT_ATOMS: atom_id res chain seq x y z
N MET A 1 -74.98 98.37 -79.95
CA MET A 1 -74.01 97.76 -79.01
C MET A 1 -72.94 97.10 -79.85
N ASP A 2 -71.68 97.53 -79.73
CA ASP A 2 -70.58 97.11 -80.61
C ASP A 2 -70.04 95.73 -80.21
N ALA A 3 -70.08 94.78 -81.16
CA ALA A 3 -69.60 93.40 -80.98
C ALA A 3 -68.09 93.30 -80.67
N ALA A 4 -67.30 94.31 -81.05
CA ALA A 4 -65.87 94.36 -80.78
C ALA A 4 -65.55 94.53 -79.27
N ALA A 5 -66.41 95.22 -78.52
CA ALA A 5 -66.22 95.41 -77.08
C ALA A 5 -66.52 94.12 -76.30
N VAL A 6 -67.50 93.33 -76.75
CA VAL A 6 -67.86 92.04 -76.14
C VAL A 6 -66.75 91.02 -76.36
N ALA A 7 -66.20 90.94 -77.58
CA ALA A 7 -65.10 90.02 -77.89
C ALA A 7 -63.79 90.37 -77.15
N ALA A 8 -63.54 91.66 -76.88
CA ALA A 8 -62.40 92.09 -76.08
C ALA A 8 -62.57 91.69 -74.60
N LEU A 9 -63.76 91.89 -74.04
CA LEU A 9 -64.09 91.48 -72.67
C LEU A 9 -64.03 89.96 -72.51
N ASP A 10 -64.56 89.18 -73.46
CA ASP A 10 -64.49 87.71 -73.41
C ASP A 10 -63.04 87.21 -73.47
N LYS A 11 -62.18 87.86 -74.26
CA LYS A 11 -60.75 87.51 -74.33
C LYS A 11 -60.02 87.86 -73.04
N GLU A 12 -60.31 89.02 -72.46
CA GLU A 12 -59.74 89.45 -71.18
C GLU A 12 -60.22 88.56 -70.03
N TYR A 13 -61.50 88.15 -70.05
CA TYR A 13 -62.07 87.22 -69.08
C TYR A 13 -61.48 85.80 -69.22
N ALA A 14 -61.29 85.31 -70.45
CA ALA A 14 -60.65 84.03 -70.70
C ALA A 14 -59.16 84.03 -70.31
N GLN A 15 -58.46 85.15 -70.50
CA GLN A 15 -57.07 85.30 -70.10
C GLN A 15 -56.94 85.39 -68.57
N MET A 16 -57.77 86.20 -67.90
CA MET A 16 -57.79 86.29 -66.43
C MET A 16 -58.22 84.96 -65.77
N ALA A 17 -59.19 84.24 -66.34
CA ALA A 17 -59.59 82.91 -65.87
C ALA A 17 -58.53 81.84 -66.15
N GLY A 18 -57.85 81.92 -67.30
CA GLY A 18 -56.75 81.03 -67.69
C GLY A 18 -55.49 81.24 -66.85
N GLU A 19 -55.10 82.49 -66.61
CA GLU A 19 -53.94 82.84 -65.78
C GLU A 19 -54.21 82.59 -64.29
N GLY A 20 -55.43 82.88 -63.83
CA GLY A 20 -55.89 82.53 -62.48
C GLY A 20 -55.91 81.02 -62.22
N SER A 21 -56.38 80.22 -63.17
CA SER A 21 -56.36 78.75 -63.05
C SER A 21 -54.96 78.15 -63.22
N ALA A 22 -54.10 78.71 -64.08
CA ALA A 22 -52.72 78.26 -64.21
C ALA A 22 -51.89 78.58 -62.96
N ALA A 23 -52.16 79.71 -62.29
CA ALA A 23 -51.52 80.06 -61.03
C ALA A 23 -51.94 79.12 -59.89
N THR A 24 -53.23 78.74 -59.81
CA THR A 24 -53.70 77.78 -58.80
C THR A 24 -53.16 76.38 -59.05
N VAL A 25 -53.07 75.93 -60.31
CA VAL A 25 -52.46 74.63 -60.66
C VAL A 25 -50.99 74.59 -60.27
N ARG A 26 -50.19 75.61 -60.58
CA ARG A 26 -48.77 75.63 -60.17
C ARG A 26 -48.58 75.66 -58.65
N ALA A 27 -49.47 76.34 -57.92
CA ALA A 27 -49.44 76.34 -56.46
C ALA A 27 -49.73 74.95 -55.90
N LEU A 28 -50.72 74.23 -56.46
CA LEU A 28 -51.04 72.85 -56.09
C LEU A 28 -49.94 71.88 -56.48
N GLU A 29 -49.30 72.03 -57.64
CA GLU A 29 -48.17 71.18 -58.05
C GLU A 29 -46.99 71.36 -57.11
N LYS A 30 -46.71 72.60 -56.67
CA LYS A 30 -45.68 72.88 -55.68
C LYS A 30 -46.04 72.26 -54.33
N GLU A 31 -47.30 72.36 -53.90
CA GLU A 31 -47.79 71.73 -52.67
C GLU A 31 -47.70 70.19 -52.75
N VAL A 32 -48.03 69.59 -53.89
CA VAL A 32 -47.88 68.15 -54.14
C VAL A 32 -46.41 67.73 -54.09
N GLN A 33 -45.50 68.48 -54.72
CA GLN A 33 -44.07 68.19 -54.65
C GLN A 33 -43.53 68.33 -53.22
N GLU A 34 -43.94 69.36 -52.47
CA GLU A 34 -43.57 69.54 -51.07
C GLU A 34 -44.10 68.36 -50.22
N LEU A 35 -45.35 67.94 -50.42
CA LEU A 35 -45.93 66.77 -49.76
C LEU A 35 -45.24 65.46 -50.15
N GLU A 36 -44.87 65.27 -51.41
CA GLU A 36 -44.12 64.09 -51.88
C GLU A 36 -42.71 64.03 -51.27
N THR A 37 -42.03 65.18 -51.17
CA THR A 37 -40.72 65.22 -50.50
C THR A 37 -40.83 64.90 -49.03
N GLU A 38 -41.88 65.37 -48.34
CA GLU A 38 -42.10 65.08 -46.93
C GLU A 38 -42.52 63.62 -46.71
N VAL A 39 -43.34 63.04 -47.59
CA VAL A 39 -43.68 61.61 -47.57
C VAL A 39 -42.43 60.76 -47.80
N ASN A 40 -41.59 61.08 -48.78
CA ASN A 40 -40.34 60.36 -49.04
C ASN A 40 -39.37 60.46 -47.86
N LYS A 41 -39.28 61.63 -47.22
CA LYS A 41 -38.47 61.83 -46.01
C LYS A 41 -38.97 60.97 -44.84
N LEU A 42 -40.28 60.90 -44.63
CA LEU A 42 -40.92 60.08 -43.59
C LEU A 42 -40.85 58.57 -43.86
N THR A 43 -40.74 58.14 -45.13
CA THR A 43 -40.73 56.73 -45.54
C THR A 43 -39.33 56.16 -45.82
N SER A 44 -38.30 57.00 -46.00
CA SER A 44 -36.93 56.57 -46.31
C SER A 44 -36.18 55.87 -45.16
N GLY A 45 -36.69 55.95 -43.92
CA GLY A 45 -36.11 55.31 -42.75
C GLY A 45 -37.07 54.32 -42.07
N PRO A 46 -36.56 53.40 -41.25
CA PRO A 46 -37.41 52.55 -40.42
C PRO A 46 -38.29 53.45 -39.55
N SER A 47 -39.60 53.18 -39.55
CA SER A 47 -40.52 53.95 -38.72
C SER A 47 -40.09 53.85 -37.25
N ARG A 48 -40.41 54.88 -36.45
CA ARG A 48 -40.16 54.85 -35.00
C ARG A 48 -40.68 53.56 -34.33
N ARG A 49 -41.80 53.03 -34.83
CA ARG A 49 -42.36 51.74 -34.39
C ARG A 49 -41.42 50.57 -34.70
N GLN A 50 -40.86 50.50 -35.91
CA GLN A 50 -39.97 49.41 -36.31
C GLN A 50 -38.65 49.43 -35.51
N ALA A 51 -38.09 50.62 -35.26
CA ALA A 51 -36.91 50.76 -34.42
C ALA A 51 -37.17 50.25 -32.98
N LEU A 52 -38.30 50.64 -32.39
CA LEU A 52 -38.70 50.17 -31.07
C LEU A 52 -38.97 48.66 -31.01
N GLU A 53 -39.55 48.07 -32.07
CA GLU A 53 -39.76 46.63 -32.11
C GLU A 53 -38.42 45.86 -32.17
N SER A 54 -37.46 46.35 -32.95
CA SER A 54 -36.11 45.75 -33.00
C SER A 54 -35.38 45.85 -31.65
N GLU A 55 -35.52 46.97 -30.93
CA GLU A 55 -34.93 47.14 -29.61
C GLU A 55 -35.59 46.20 -28.58
N LYS A 56 -36.91 46.08 -28.63
CA LYS A 56 -37.67 45.15 -27.79
C LYS A 56 -37.25 43.70 -28.02
N GLU A 57 -37.03 43.28 -29.27
CA GLU A 57 -36.53 41.93 -29.58
C GLU A 57 -35.16 41.67 -28.95
N VAL A 58 -34.23 42.65 -29.04
CA VAL A 58 -32.90 42.54 -28.40
C VAL A 58 -33.03 42.41 -26.88
N ILE A 59 -33.92 43.19 -26.25
CA ILE A 59 -34.16 43.12 -24.80
C ILE A 59 -34.73 41.76 -24.41
N ILE A 60 -35.69 41.21 -25.17
CA ILE A 60 -36.27 39.89 -24.91
C ILE A 60 -35.21 38.80 -24.99
N VAL A 61 -34.38 38.82 -26.04
CA VAL A 61 -33.30 37.85 -26.22
C VAL A 61 -32.29 37.94 -25.07
N ASN A 62 -31.95 39.16 -24.64
CA ASN A 62 -31.04 39.34 -23.52
C ASN A 62 -31.66 38.89 -22.19
N ALA A 63 -32.94 39.17 -21.95
CA ALA A 63 -33.65 38.68 -20.76
C ALA A 63 -33.63 37.15 -20.68
N GLN A 64 -33.90 36.46 -21.80
CA GLN A 64 -33.80 35.00 -21.88
C GLN A 64 -32.38 34.48 -21.60
N LYS A 65 -31.34 35.17 -22.11
CA LYS A 65 -29.94 34.81 -21.81
C LYS A 65 -29.62 34.96 -20.32
N TYR A 66 -30.07 36.06 -19.69
CA TYR A 66 -29.85 36.26 -18.26
C TYR A 66 -30.61 35.25 -17.41
N GLU A 67 -31.83 34.89 -17.80
CA GLU A 67 -32.63 33.86 -17.13
C GLU A 67 -31.96 32.49 -17.22
N ALA A 68 -31.43 32.11 -18.41
CA ALA A 68 -30.67 30.88 -18.57
C ALA A 68 -29.41 30.84 -17.69
N VAL A 69 -28.69 31.96 -17.58
CA VAL A 69 -27.53 32.08 -16.70
C VAL A 69 -27.95 31.97 -15.23
N ALA A 70 -29.03 32.64 -14.84
CA ALA A 70 -29.56 32.59 -13.47
C ALA A 70 -29.95 31.17 -13.06
N GLU A 71 -30.66 30.42 -13.92
CA GLU A 71 -30.99 29.03 -13.64
C GLU A 71 -29.75 28.14 -13.55
N THR A 72 -28.73 28.37 -14.39
CA THR A 72 -27.45 27.65 -14.29
C THR A 72 -26.76 27.89 -12.94
N TRP A 73 -26.72 29.15 -12.47
CA TRP A 73 -26.12 29.47 -11.16
C TRP A 73 -26.94 28.91 -10.00
N LYS A 74 -28.26 28.92 -10.11
CA LYS A 74 -29.16 28.32 -9.12
C LYS A 74 -28.95 26.82 -9.01
N THR A 75 -28.80 26.10 -10.12
CA THR A 75 -28.44 24.67 -10.09
C THR A 75 -27.11 24.45 -9.39
N LYS A 76 -26.07 25.21 -9.77
CA LYS A 76 -24.74 25.10 -9.12
C LYS A 76 -24.76 25.44 -7.64
N LEU A 77 -25.57 26.42 -7.24
CA LEU A 77 -25.74 26.79 -5.84
C LEU A 77 -26.35 25.63 -5.05
N ASN A 78 -27.45 25.04 -5.56
CA ASN A 78 -28.09 23.90 -4.92
C ASN A 78 -27.15 22.68 -4.83
N GLU A 79 -26.39 22.39 -5.89
CA GLU A 79 -25.38 21.31 -5.88
C GLU A 79 -24.30 21.57 -4.81
N SER A 80 -23.81 22.81 -4.71
CA SER A 80 -22.82 23.19 -3.71
C SER A 80 -23.37 23.15 -2.28
N GLU A 81 -24.62 23.56 -2.07
CA GLU A 81 -25.30 23.49 -0.77
C GLU A 81 -25.50 22.04 -0.33
N GLN A 82 -25.90 21.16 -1.26
CA GLN A 82 -26.03 19.74 -0.97
C GLN A 82 -24.67 19.12 -0.60
N ALA A 83 -23.61 19.40 -1.38
CA ALA A 83 -22.27 18.90 -1.11
C ALA A 83 -21.73 19.40 0.25
N LEU A 84 -22.00 20.65 0.62
CA LEU A 84 -21.64 21.19 1.94
C LEU A 84 -22.38 20.45 3.06
N GLY A 85 -23.69 20.21 2.91
CA GLY A 85 -24.46 19.47 3.91
C GLY A 85 -23.99 18.03 4.11
N ASP A 86 -23.52 17.36 3.04
CA ASP A 86 -22.95 16.02 3.15
C ASP A 86 -21.59 16.03 3.85
N LEU A 87 -20.74 17.02 3.56
CA LEU A 87 -19.46 17.22 4.27
C LEU A 87 -19.65 17.56 5.75
N GLU A 88 -20.68 18.34 6.10
CA GLU A 88 -21.01 18.65 7.49
C GLU A 88 -21.40 17.40 8.29
N LYS A 89 -22.21 16.51 7.70
CA LYS A 89 -22.56 15.22 8.31
C LYS A 89 -21.35 14.31 8.48
N GLU A 90 -20.47 14.24 7.48
CA GLU A 90 -19.23 13.47 7.58
C GLU A 90 -18.32 14.02 8.68
N LEU A 91 -18.20 15.35 8.78
CA LEU A 91 -17.43 16.00 9.82
C LEU A 91 -18.00 15.70 11.21
N GLU A 92 -19.33 15.76 11.38
CA GLU A 92 -19.99 15.44 12.64
C GLU A 92 -19.75 13.99 13.06
N ALA A 93 -19.83 13.04 12.12
CA ALA A 93 -19.48 11.64 12.35
C ALA A 93 -18.02 11.49 12.82
N LYS A 94 -17.07 12.10 12.12
CA LYS A 94 -15.64 12.06 12.50
C LYS A 94 -15.39 12.68 13.87
N VAL A 95 -16.07 13.78 14.22
CA VAL A 95 -15.96 14.41 15.54
C VAL A 95 -16.48 13.46 16.62
N SER A 96 -17.56 12.73 16.37
CA SER A 96 -18.08 11.71 17.29
C SER A 96 -17.08 10.56 17.50
N ASP A 97 -16.49 10.05 16.43
CA ASP A 97 -15.50 8.97 16.49
C ASP A 97 -14.23 9.38 17.23
N VAL A 98 -13.75 10.61 17.00
CA VAL A 98 -12.61 11.17 17.75
C VAL A 98 -12.94 11.30 19.24
N LYS A 99 -14.16 11.71 19.59
CA LYS A 99 -14.58 11.78 21.00
C LYS A 99 -14.65 10.38 21.63
N ALA A 100 -15.17 9.39 20.91
CA ALA A 100 -15.23 8.01 21.39
C ALA A 100 -13.84 7.42 21.61
N THR A 101 -12.95 7.53 20.62
CA THR A 101 -11.57 7.03 20.72
C THR A 101 -10.74 7.75 21.78
N THR A 102 -10.94 9.06 21.97
CA THR A 102 -10.25 9.79 23.05
C THR A 102 -10.76 9.42 24.44
N ALA A 103 -12.05 9.09 24.59
CA ALA A 103 -12.59 8.56 25.82
C ALA A 103 -12.03 7.17 26.12
N GLU A 104 -12.06 6.25 25.14
CA GLU A 104 -11.49 4.91 25.26
C GLU A 104 -9.99 4.95 25.63
N ASN A 105 -9.21 5.79 24.95
CA ASN A 105 -7.79 5.96 25.26
C ASN A 105 -7.55 6.49 26.68
N ARG A 106 -8.41 7.38 27.17
CA ARG A 106 -8.32 7.87 28.55
C ARG A 106 -8.61 6.76 29.55
N ASP A 107 -9.60 5.92 29.27
CA ASP A 107 -9.95 4.78 30.11
C ASP A 107 -8.83 3.73 30.13
N LEU A 108 -8.25 3.42 28.97
CA LEU A 108 -7.08 2.53 28.84
C LEU A 108 -5.88 3.07 29.61
N LEU A 109 -5.57 4.36 29.50
CA LEU A 109 -4.51 5.00 30.28
C LEU A 109 -4.79 4.92 31.78
N GLY A 110 -6.04 5.11 32.20
CA GLY A 110 -6.46 4.92 33.59
C GLY A 110 -6.24 3.49 34.07
N GLN A 111 -6.62 2.50 33.26
CA GLN A 111 -6.41 1.08 33.57
C GLN A 111 -4.93 0.74 33.67
N VAL A 112 -4.10 1.18 32.73
CA VAL A 112 -2.64 0.99 32.75
C VAL A 112 -2.02 1.69 33.96
N GLY A 113 -2.44 2.92 34.28
CA GLY A 113 -1.95 3.65 35.44
C GLY A 113 -2.38 3.04 36.79
N ALA A 114 -3.53 2.37 36.82
CA ALA A 114 -4.01 1.65 38.00
C ALA A 114 -3.36 0.26 38.17
N GLN A 115 -2.73 -0.28 37.12
CA GLN A 115 -1.92 -1.49 37.26
C GLN A 115 -0.69 -1.16 38.12
N PRO A 116 -0.43 -1.88 39.22
CA PRO A 116 0.78 -1.71 39.99
C PRO A 116 1.96 -2.24 39.16
N LEU A 117 2.60 -1.35 38.40
CA LEU A 117 3.87 -1.67 37.74
C LEU A 117 4.92 -1.87 38.83
N ASN A 118 5.17 -3.13 39.15
CA ASN A 118 6.27 -3.48 40.02
C ASN A 118 7.58 -3.18 39.28
N VAL A 119 8.27 -2.12 39.69
CA VAL A 119 9.57 -1.71 39.15
C VAL A 119 10.58 -2.87 39.20
N SER A 120 10.42 -3.82 40.12
CA SER A 120 11.21 -5.05 40.18
C SER A 120 10.95 -5.97 38.99
N ASP A 121 9.69 -6.15 38.59
CA ASP A 121 9.32 -7.00 37.45
C ASP A 121 9.80 -6.40 36.13
N VAL A 122 9.72 -5.08 35.97
CA VAL A 122 10.27 -4.38 34.80
C VAL A 122 11.79 -4.54 34.73
N LYS A 123 12.49 -4.43 35.87
CA LYS A 123 13.94 -4.67 35.94
C LYS A 123 14.31 -6.12 35.68
N ARG A 124 13.50 -7.09 36.14
CA ARG A 124 13.68 -8.52 35.84
C ARG A 124 13.55 -8.77 34.35
N MET A 125 12.46 -8.28 33.74
CA MET A 125 12.22 -8.41 32.31
C MET A 125 13.34 -7.79 31.47
N HIS A 126 13.86 -6.62 31.87
CA HIS A 126 14.98 -6.01 31.17
C HIS A 126 16.27 -6.85 31.25
N ARG A 127 16.53 -7.52 32.38
CA ARG A 127 17.68 -8.45 32.50
C ARG A 127 17.48 -9.69 31.66
N GLU A 128 16.28 -10.28 31.70
CA GLU A 128 15.94 -11.46 30.88
C GLU A 128 16.05 -11.14 29.39
N MET A 129 15.55 -9.97 28.96
CA MET A 129 15.71 -9.48 27.59
C MET A 129 17.19 -9.41 27.19
N LYS A 130 18.02 -8.80 28.03
CA LYS A 130 19.46 -8.68 27.75
C LYS A 130 20.15 -10.04 27.63
N VAL A 131 19.77 -11.01 28.46
CA VAL A 131 20.30 -12.38 28.35
C VAL A 131 19.92 -13.00 27.00
N VAL A 132 18.66 -12.85 26.56
CA VAL A 132 18.21 -13.35 25.26
C VAL A 132 18.93 -12.66 24.10
N GLU A 133 19.17 -11.35 24.19
CA GLU A 133 19.94 -10.59 23.21
C GLU A 133 21.39 -11.11 23.11
N ASP A 134 22.05 -11.32 24.24
CA ASP A 134 23.42 -11.84 24.31
C ASP A 134 23.51 -13.27 23.74
N ASP A 135 22.54 -14.14 24.07
CA ASP A 135 22.45 -15.51 23.55
C ASP A 135 22.21 -15.53 22.04
N THR A 136 21.34 -14.63 21.54
CA THR A 136 21.06 -14.49 20.10
C THR A 136 22.33 -14.04 19.36
N ALA A 137 23.03 -13.04 19.86
CA ALA A 137 24.29 -12.57 19.27
C ALA A 137 25.38 -13.66 19.26
N SER A 138 25.46 -14.47 20.32
CA SER A 138 26.36 -15.63 20.39
C SER A 138 26.00 -16.69 19.35
N ALA A 139 24.70 -17.00 19.20
CA ALA A 139 24.20 -17.96 18.21
C ALA A 139 24.48 -17.48 16.78
N GLU A 140 24.22 -16.20 16.46
CA GLU A 140 24.51 -15.59 15.16
C GLU A 140 26.02 -15.66 14.82
N LYS A 141 26.88 -15.39 15.81
CA LYS A 141 28.33 -15.56 15.61
C LYS A 141 28.70 -17.02 15.31
N GLY A 142 28.04 -17.97 15.98
CA GLY A 142 28.18 -19.40 15.73
C GLY A 142 27.76 -19.78 14.31
N THR A 143 26.62 -19.27 13.83
CA THR A 143 26.15 -19.54 12.46
C THR A 143 27.10 -18.97 11.41
N SER A 144 27.55 -17.72 11.56
CA SER A 144 28.52 -17.15 10.61
C SER A 144 29.84 -17.93 10.55
N ALA A 145 30.32 -18.44 11.68
CA ALA A 145 31.52 -19.27 11.71
C ALA A 145 31.33 -20.63 11.00
N LEU A 146 30.13 -21.22 11.10
CA LEU A 146 29.78 -22.45 10.38
C LEU A 146 29.62 -22.19 8.87
N GLU A 147 28.98 -21.08 8.49
CA GLU A 147 28.85 -20.68 7.08
C GLU A 147 30.22 -20.46 6.43
N GLU A 148 31.18 -19.82 7.13
CA GLU A 148 32.55 -19.68 6.63
C GLU A 148 33.22 -21.04 6.41
N LYS A 149 33.02 -21.99 7.32
CA LYS A 149 33.55 -23.36 7.20
C LYS A 149 32.93 -24.12 6.05
N ASP A 150 31.62 -23.98 5.84
CA ASP A 150 30.89 -24.58 4.73
C ASP A 150 31.40 -24.02 3.39
N TRP A 151 31.57 -22.70 3.28
CA TRP A 151 32.17 -22.07 2.10
C TRP A 151 33.60 -22.55 1.83
N GLU A 152 34.43 -22.68 2.87
CA GLU A 152 35.80 -23.18 2.76
C GLU A 152 35.82 -24.64 2.25
N LEU A 153 34.93 -25.48 2.75
CA LEU A 153 34.80 -26.88 2.34
C LEU A 153 34.25 -27.01 0.92
N GLU A 154 33.21 -26.26 0.56
CA GLU A 154 32.63 -26.24 -0.77
C GLU A 154 33.69 -25.83 -1.82
N THR A 155 34.46 -24.78 -1.52
CA THR A 155 35.57 -24.33 -2.40
C THR A 155 36.61 -25.44 -2.60
N LYS A 156 36.98 -26.15 -1.53
CA LYS A 156 37.91 -27.29 -1.61
C LYS A 156 37.32 -28.45 -2.41
N LEU A 157 36.03 -28.76 -2.24
CA LEU A 157 35.35 -29.82 -2.96
C LEU A 157 35.26 -29.52 -4.47
N VAL A 158 34.83 -28.32 -4.85
CA VAL A 158 34.78 -27.86 -6.25
C VAL A 158 36.17 -27.98 -6.89
N THR A 159 37.20 -27.44 -6.23
CA THR A 159 38.58 -27.53 -6.74
C THR A 159 39.02 -28.99 -6.94
N LYS A 160 38.64 -29.88 -6.03
CA LYS A 160 38.99 -31.31 -6.14
C LYS A 160 38.21 -32.04 -7.23
N LEU A 161 36.96 -31.66 -7.48
CA LEU A 161 36.18 -32.19 -8.59
C LEU A 161 36.82 -31.79 -9.93
N ASP A 162 37.18 -30.52 -10.11
CA ASP A 162 37.86 -30.03 -11.32
C ASP A 162 39.18 -30.78 -11.58
N ASP A 163 39.99 -30.99 -10.53
CA ASP A 163 41.23 -31.76 -10.61
C ASP A 163 40.98 -33.21 -11.08
N LEU A 164 39.94 -33.85 -10.55
CA LEU A 164 39.57 -35.21 -10.93
C LEU A 164 39.08 -35.28 -12.37
N GLU A 165 38.24 -34.33 -12.81
CA GLU A 165 37.75 -34.26 -14.19
C GLU A 165 38.90 -34.08 -15.17
N ARG A 166 39.85 -33.18 -14.85
CA ARG A 166 41.07 -32.99 -15.63
C ARG A 166 41.89 -34.27 -15.73
N LEU A 167 42.06 -34.99 -14.62
CA LEU A 167 42.80 -36.26 -14.61
C LEU A 167 42.09 -37.34 -15.44
N ALA A 168 40.76 -37.44 -15.34
CA ALA A 168 39.96 -38.37 -16.15
C ALA A 168 40.14 -38.08 -17.65
N GLU A 169 40.10 -36.81 -18.05
CA GLU A 169 40.31 -36.40 -19.44
C GLU A 169 41.73 -36.71 -19.92
N GLN A 170 42.76 -36.46 -19.09
CA GLN A 170 44.13 -36.83 -19.41
C GLN A 170 44.30 -38.34 -19.62
N CYS A 171 43.69 -39.16 -18.75
CA CYS A 171 43.67 -40.61 -18.89
C CYS A 171 42.99 -41.05 -20.19
N ASN A 172 41.83 -40.46 -20.51
CA ASN A 172 41.10 -40.74 -21.76
C ASN A 172 41.92 -40.39 -23.01
N GLN A 173 42.61 -39.25 -23.02
CA GLN A 173 43.46 -38.83 -24.12
C GLN A 173 44.67 -39.75 -24.29
N ALA A 174 45.32 -40.15 -23.18
CA ALA A 174 46.43 -41.09 -23.21
C ALA A 174 45.98 -42.46 -23.76
N HIS A 175 44.82 -42.94 -23.34
CA HIS A 175 44.24 -44.19 -23.82
C HIS A 175 43.94 -44.17 -25.34
N LYS A 176 43.34 -43.08 -25.84
CA LYS A 176 43.11 -42.89 -27.29
C LYS A 176 44.40 -42.98 -28.12
N ARG A 177 45.52 -42.47 -27.59
CA ARG A 177 46.83 -42.53 -28.27
C ARG A 177 47.42 -43.95 -28.32
N LEU A 178 47.08 -44.80 -27.34
CA LEU A 178 47.63 -46.16 -27.21
C LEU A 178 46.96 -47.20 -28.13
N LYS A 179 45.87 -46.85 -28.86
CA LYS A 179 45.15 -47.73 -29.82
C LYS A 179 44.95 -49.17 -29.33
N SER A 180 44.63 -49.37 -28.05
CA SER A 180 44.64 -50.68 -27.40
C SER A 180 43.49 -51.62 -27.80
N GLY A 181 42.59 -51.20 -28.70
CA GLY A 181 41.44 -51.99 -29.16
C GLY A 181 40.35 -52.21 -28.09
N ILE A 182 40.52 -51.62 -26.90
CA ILE A 182 39.58 -51.67 -25.78
C ILE A 182 39.00 -50.28 -25.60
N ASP A 183 37.68 -50.14 -25.60
CA ASP A 183 37.00 -48.86 -25.38
C ASP A 183 36.82 -48.63 -23.88
N ILE A 184 37.74 -47.88 -23.25
CA ILE A 184 37.64 -47.45 -21.86
C ILE A 184 37.58 -45.93 -21.85
N GLN A 185 36.50 -45.39 -21.29
CA GLN A 185 36.31 -43.96 -21.07
C GLN A 185 36.01 -43.71 -19.60
N TYR A 186 36.87 -42.93 -18.95
CA TYR A 186 36.63 -42.40 -17.62
C TYR A 186 35.59 -41.27 -17.69
N MET A 187 34.46 -41.44 -17.01
CA MET A 187 33.45 -40.40 -16.82
C MET A 187 33.23 -40.18 -15.33
N ILE A 188 33.23 -38.92 -14.91
CA ILE A 188 32.90 -38.55 -13.53
C ILE A 188 31.41 -38.22 -13.47
N HIS A 189 30.69 -38.96 -12.63
CA HIS A 189 29.27 -38.77 -12.40
C HIS A 189 29.03 -37.93 -11.14
N ALA A 190 28.50 -36.72 -11.32
CA ALA A 190 28.22 -35.75 -10.25
C ALA A 190 27.22 -36.24 -9.18
N LYS A 191 26.50 -37.34 -9.42
CA LYS A 191 25.48 -37.89 -8.50
C LYS A 191 25.97 -39.10 -7.69
N GLY A 192 27.22 -39.53 -7.86
CA GLY A 192 27.77 -40.67 -7.12
C GLY A 192 28.12 -40.28 -5.69
N SER A 193 27.68 -41.05 -4.69
CA SER A 193 28.02 -40.82 -3.28
C SER A 193 29.26 -41.61 -2.83
N SER A 194 29.78 -42.47 -3.71
CA SER A 194 31.00 -43.25 -3.49
C SER A 194 31.96 -43.18 -4.70
N PRO A 195 33.27 -43.40 -4.51
CA PRO A 195 34.23 -43.40 -5.62
C PRO A 195 33.90 -44.37 -6.76
N ALA A 196 33.25 -45.50 -6.45
CA ALA A 196 32.81 -46.48 -7.46
C ALA A 196 31.60 -46.00 -8.27
N GLU A 197 30.68 -45.27 -7.64
CA GLU A 197 29.53 -44.66 -8.31
C GLU A 197 29.93 -43.41 -9.11
N MET A 198 30.88 -42.63 -8.60
CA MET A 198 31.41 -41.46 -9.31
C MET A 198 32.19 -41.85 -10.56
N LEU A 199 32.89 -42.99 -10.57
CA LEU A 199 33.68 -43.43 -11.73
C LEU A 199 32.93 -44.41 -12.65
N GLY A 200 31.85 -45.05 -12.20
CA GLY A 200 31.10 -46.08 -12.95
C GLY A 200 31.73 -47.49 -12.89
N THR A 201 30.98 -48.52 -13.29
CA THR A 201 31.42 -49.93 -13.25
C THR A 201 32.40 -50.27 -14.37
N TYR A 202 33.71 -50.23 -14.11
CA TYR A 202 34.72 -50.78 -15.01
C TYR A 202 34.79 -52.30 -14.87
N LYS A 203 34.32 -53.02 -15.89
CA LYS A 203 34.49 -54.48 -15.98
C LYS A 203 35.36 -54.83 -17.18
N THR A 204 36.68 -54.72 -17.03
CA THR A 204 37.63 -55.37 -17.93
C THR A 204 38.72 -56.09 -17.14
N VAL A 205 38.99 -57.32 -17.58
CA VAL A 205 39.81 -58.34 -16.93
C VAL A 205 41.28 -57.91 -16.89
N LEU A 206 41.88 -57.80 -15.70
CA LEU A 206 43.32 -57.62 -15.52
C LEU A 206 43.88 -58.75 -14.65
N LYS A 207 44.58 -59.72 -15.26
CA LYS A 207 45.49 -60.64 -14.57
C LYS A 207 46.93 -60.14 -14.69
N GLN A 208 47.70 -60.43 -13.63
CA GLN A 208 49.14 -60.22 -13.42
C GLN A 208 49.63 -58.94 -12.68
N GLY A 209 48.74 -58.06 -12.22
CA GLY A 209 49.05 -57.01 -11.21
C GLY A 209 48.59 -57.34 -9.78
N HIS A 210 48.00 -58.54 -9.58
CA HIS A 210 47.10 -58.80 -8.46
C HIS A 210 47.80 -58.91 -7.09
N LYS A 211 49.09 -59.24 -6.98
CA LYS A 211 49.73 -59.46 -5.67
C LYS A 211 49.98 -58.16 -4.88
N ASP A 212 50.51 -57.12 -5.52
CA ASP A 212 50.75 -55.84 -4.86
C ASP A 212 49.45 -55.08 -4.58
N TRP A 213 48.47 -55.19 -5.49
CA TRP A 213 47.14 -54.65 -5.26
C TRP A 213 46.41 -55.38 -4.12
N TRP A 214 46.54 -56.71 -4.00
CA TRP A 214 45.94 -57.46 -2.89
C TRP A 214 46.59 -57.11 -1.54
N LEU A 215 47.91 -56.92 -1.50
CA LEU A 215 48.66 -56.44 -0.32
C LEU A 215 48.24 -55.01 0.07
N THR A 216 48.05 -54.13 -0.91
CA THR A 216 47.56 -52.76 -0.68
C THR A 216 46.10 -52.78 -0.21
N LEU A 217 45.26 -53.65 -0.78
CA LEU A 217 43.86 -53.86 -0.39
C LEU A 217 43.72 -54.46 1.02
N THR A 218 44.63 -55.35 1.42
CA THR A 218 44.66 -55.87 2.81
C THR A 218 45.14 -54.82 3.79
N ARG A 219 46.13 -54.00 3.40
CA ARG A 219 46.61 -52.86 4.21
C ARG A 219 45.54 -51.76 4.36
N THR A 220 44.78 -51.46 3.30
CA THR A 220 43.66 -50.53 3.37
C THR A 220 42.49 -51.11 4.14
N LYS A 221 42.16 -52.40 4.00
CA LYS A 221 41.16 -53.06 4.88
C LYS A 221 41.53 -52.98 6.36
N GLY A 222 42.81 -53.18 6.70
CA GLY A 222 43.30 -53.00 8.07
C GLY A 222 43.16 -51.56 8.57
N SER A 223 43.47 -50.59 7.70
CA SER A 223 43.32 -49.16 8.01
C SER A 223 41.85 -48.75 8.17
N VAL A 224 40.96 -49.24 7.31
CA VAL A 224 39.50 -49.03 7.40
C VAL A 224 38.94 -49.67 8.67
N SER A 225 39.39 -50.86 9.07
CA SER A 225 38.98 -51.49 10.32
C SER A 225 39.40 -50.67 11.55
N GLN A 226 40.59 -50.05 11.53
CA GLN A 226 41.02 -49.14 12.59
C GLN A 226 40.21 -47.83 12.61
N ILE A 227 39.86 -47.29 11.44
CA ILE A 227 39.02 -46.09 11.33
C ILE A 227 37.61 -46.39 11.83
N LEU A 228 37.02 -47.53 11.47
CA LEU A 228 35.71 -47.97 11.96
C LEU A 228 35.70 -48.14 13.48
N LYS A 229 36.73 -48.77 14.05
CA LYS A 229 36.87 -48.86 15.52
C LYS A 229 36.99 -47.49 16.18
N LYS A 230 37.78 -46.58 15.61
CA LYS A 230 37.87 -45.20 16.12
C LYS A 230 36.52 -44.50 16.03
N HIS A 231 35.82 -44.63 14.90
CA HIS A 231 34.51 -44.02 14.69
C HIS A 231 33.46 -44.58 15.66
N GLU A 232 33.47 -45.88 15.93
CA GLU A 232 32.61 -46.53 16.93
C GLU A 232 32.88 -45.95 18.33
N THR A 233 34.15 -45.83 18.73
CA THR A 233 34.49 -45.18 20.01
C THR A 233 34.12 -43.70 20.07
N TYR A 234 34.24 -42.95 18.97
CA TYR A 234 33.77 -41.56 18.89
C TYR A 234 32.25 -41.48 19.01
N GLY A 235 31.54 -42.42 18.37
CA GLY A 235 30.09 -42.60 18.49
C GLY A 235 29.68 -42.76 19.95
N GLU A 236 30.26 -43.75 20.64
CA GLU A 236 29.99 -44.01 22.06
C GLU A 236 30.29 -42.81 22.97
N ILE A 237 31.40 -42.09 22.73
CA ILE A 237 31.75 -40.89 23.50
C ILE A 237 30.75 -39.76 23.24
N SER A 238 30.37 -39.55 21.98
CA SER A 238 29.42 -38.51 21.60
C SER A 238 28.03 -38.78 22.16
N GLU A 239 27.58 -40.04 22.11
CA GLU A 239 26.29 -40.47 22.63
C GLU A 239 26.22 -40.29 24.15
N LYS A 240 27.28 -40.66 24.88
CA LYS A 240 27.37 -40.37 26.33
C LYS A 240 27.28 -38.87 26.63
N ARG A 241 28.01 -38.03 25.89
CA ARG A 241 27.92 -36.56 26.06
C ARG A 241 26.51 -36.03 25.81
N HIS A 242 25.82 -36.56 24.80
CA HIS A 242 24.43 -36.19 24.52
C HIS A 242 23.48 -36.64 25.63
N GLN A 243 23.66 -37.85 26.17
CA GLN A 243 22.86 -38.33 27.31
C GLN A 243 23.09 -37.48 28.57
N ASP A 244 24.34 -37.14 28.88
CA ASP A 244 24.68 -36.28 30.02
C ASP A 244 24.10 -34.86 29.86
N ALA A 245 24.16 -34.29 28.65
CA ALA A 245 23.57 -33.00 28.34
C ALA A 245 22.04 -33.01 28.50
N ARG A 246 21.36 -34.08 28.05
CA ARG A 246 19.91 -34.26 28.26
C ARG A 246 19.56 -34.34 29.74
N LEU A 247 20.29 -35.16 30.51
CA LEU A 247 20.07 -35.27 31.97
C LEU A 247 20.28 -33.94 32.69
N LYS A 248 21.23 -33.12 32.24
CA LYS A 248 21.46 -31.78 32.79
C LYS A 248 20.30 -30.84 32.46
N ALA A 249 19.88 -30.80 31.20
CA ALA A 249 18.77 -29.96 30.75
C ALA A 249 17.45 -30.34 31.44
N ASP A 250 17.18 -31.63 31.64
CA ASP A 250 15.99 -32.09 32.36
C ASP A 250 15.99 -31.62 33.83
N LYS A 251 17.15 -31.68 34.50
CA LYS A 251 17.29 -31.17 35.88
C LYS A 251 17.05 -29.67 35.98
N GLU A 252 17.62 -28.90 35.05
CA GLU A 252 17.44 -27.45 35.00
C GLU A 252 15.97 -27.09 34.71
N THR A 253 15.34 -27.77 33.75
CA THR A 253 13.91 -27.63 33.43
C THR A 253 13.05 -27.94 34.64
N GLN A 254 13.34 -29.01 35.38
CA GLN A 254 12.60 -29.37 36.59
C GLN A 254 12.77 -28.33 37.70
N ALA A 255 13.97 -27.76 37.85
CA ALA A 255 14.22 -26.70 38.83
C ALA A 255 13.42 -25.43 38.49
N VAL A 256 13.38 -25.03 37.21
CA VAL A 256 12.57 -23.90 36.74
C VAL A 256 11.08 -24.17 36.95
N ALA A 257 10.61 -25.37 36.61
CA ALA A 257 9.20 -25.74 36.80
C ALA A 257 8.78 -25.70 38.28
N ASN A 258 9.67 -26.10 39.20
CA ASN A 258 9.41 -26.01 40.64
C ASN A 258 9.37 -24.55 41.12
N ALA A 259 10.32 -23.71 40.68
CA ALA A 259 10.33 -22.29 41.04
C ALA A 259 9.08 -21.55 40.52
N LEU A 260 8.62 -21.88 39.31
CA LEU A 260 7.36 -21.34 38.76
C LEU A 260 6.16 -21.76 39.59
N ARG A 261 6.12 -23.01 40.07
CA ARG A 261 5.03 -23.49 40.93
C ARG A 261 4.99 -22.71 42.26
N GLU A 262 6.14 -22.55 42.91
CA GLU A 262 6.25 -21.77 44.15
C GLU A 262 5.79 -20.31 43.97
N LEU A 263 6.12 -19.69 42.82
CA LEU A 263 5.66 -18.34 42.51
C LEU A 263 4.14 -18.28 42.34
N VAL A 264 3.54 -19.25 41.63
CA VAL A 264 2.08 -19.31 41.44
C VAL A 264 1.36 -19.50 42.78
N ASP A 265 1.88 -20.35 43.66
CA ASP A 265 1.33 -20.57 45.00
C ASP A 265 1.39 -19.28 45.83
N SER A 266 2.53 -18.57 45.81
CA SER A 266 2.68 -17.27 46.49
C SER A 266 1.73 -16.20 45.93
N MET A 267 1.53 -16.15 44.61
CA MET A 267 0.57 -15.24 43.98
C MET A 267 -0.87 -15.55 44.40
N ALA A 268 -1.22 -16.84 44.54
CA ALA A 268 -2.53 -17.26 45.01
C ALA A 268 -2.77 -16.83 46.47
N GLU A 269 -1.77 -16.99 47.34
CA GLU A 269 -1.81 -16.50 48.73
C GLU A 269 -1.97 -14.99 48.80
N HIS A 270 -1.18 -14.24 48.04
CA HIS A 270 -1.28 -12.78 47.98
C HIS A 270 -2.65 -12.31 47.46
N LYS A 271 -3.20 -12.99 46.44
CA LYS A 271 -4.56 -12.72 45.93
C LYS A 271 -5.60 -12.95 47.03
N GLY A 272 -5.47 -14.03 47.80
CA GLY A 272 -6.33 -14.32 48.94
C GLY A 272 -6.26 -13.21 50.01
N PHE A 273 -5.05 -12.81 50.39
CA PHE A 273 -4.80 -11.73 51.34
C PHE A 273 -5.37 -10.38 50.88
N MET A 274 -5.19 -10.01 49.61
CA MET A 274 -5.78 -8.78 49.07
C MET A 274 -7.31 -8.87 49.03
N GLY A 275 -7.87 -10.05 48.73
CA GLY A 275 -9.31 -10.29 48.77
C GLY A 275 -9.91 -10.04 50.15
N THR A 276 -9.25 -10.49 51.23
CA THR A 276 -9.73 -10.25 52.61
C THR A 276 -9.64 -8.78 52.99
N ILE A 277 -8.56 -8.07 52.61
CA ILE A 277 -8.45 -6.62 52.84
C ILE A 277 -9.57 -5.85 52.13
N ILE A 278 -9.84 -6.17 50.86
CA ILE A 278 -10.91 -5.51 50.09
C ILE A 278 -12.28 -5.77 50.74
N ALA A 279 -12.54 -7.02 51.15
CA ALA A 279 -13.78 -7.36 51.84
C ALA A 279 -13.95 -6.59 53.16
N GLN A 280 -12.88 -6.46 53.96
CA GLN A 280 -12.90 -5.68 55.19
C GLN A 280 -13.18 -4.20 54.92
N ARG A 281 -12.50 -3.60 53.92
CA ARG A 281 -12.73 -2.19 53.57
C ARG A 281 -14.15 -1.91 53.08
N ARG A 282 -14.75 -2.83 52.31
CA ARG A 282 -16.16 -2.74 51.91
C ARG A 282 -17.11 -2.79 53.10
N LYS A 283 -16.82 -3.65 54.08
CA LYS A 283 -17.59 -3.72 55.32
C LYS A 283 -17.49 -2.40 56.09
N ASP A 284 -16.28 -1.88 56.30
CA ASP A 284 -16.05 -0.61 57.00
C ASP A 284 -16.79 0.57 56.31
N LEU A 285 -16.83 0.58 54.97
CA LEU A 285 -17.56 1.59 54.20
C LEU A 285 -19.07 1.51 54.40
N HIS A 286 -19.66 0.32 54.34
CA HIS A 286 -21.09 0.15 54.58
C HIS A 286 -21.47 0.53 56.02
N GLU A 287 -20.65 0.16 57.01
CA GLU A 287 -20.86 0.59 58.40
C GLU A 287 -20.79 2.12 58.55
N ALA A 288 -19.90 2.80 57.80
CA ALA A 288 -19.82 4.26 57.79
C ALA A 288 -21.02 4.91 57.08
N GLU A 289 -21.49 4.34 55.97
CA GLU A 289 -22.71 4.77 55.26
C GLU A 289 -23.93 4.69 56.18
N ASP A 290 -24.11 3.56 56.87
CA ASP A 290 -25.19 3.34 57.84
C ASP A 290 -25.12 4.35 58.99
N TYR A 291 -23.91 4.61 59.51
CA TYR A 291 -23.70 5.62 60.56
C TYR A 291 -24.10 7.02 60.09
N ILE A 292 -23.67 7.44 58.90
CA ILE A 292 -24.03 8.75 58.33
C ILE A 292 -25.54 8.86 58.12
N ALA A 293 -26.18 7.81 57.60
CA ALA A 293 -27.62 7.77 57.42
C ALA A 293 -28.38 7.92 58.75
N SER A 294 -27.88 7.29 59.82
CA SER A 294 -28.47 7.40 61.17
C SER A 294 -28.38 8.80 61.79
N LEU A 295 -27.40 9.62 61.38
CA LEU A 295 -27.24 11.00 61.83
C LEU A 295 -28.16 11.99 61.08
N ALA A 296 -28.65 11.60 59.91
CA ALA A 296 -29.52 12.42 59.07
C ALA A 296 -31.02 12.20 59.36
N SER A 297 -31.37 11.23 60.23
CA SER A 297 -32.73 10.95 60.71
C SER A 297 -32.97 11.52 62.10
#